data_AF-A0A7R9UIU9-F1
#
_entry.id   AF-A0A7R9UIU9-F1
#
_cell.length_a   1.000
_cell.length_b   1.000
_cell.length_c   1.000
_cell.angle_alpha   90.00
_cell.angle_beta   90.00
_cell.angle_gamma   90.00
#
_symmetry.space_group_name_H-M   'P 1'
#
loop_
_entity.id
_entity.type
_entity.pdbx_description
1 polymer ?
#
loop_
_entity_poly.entity_id
_entity_poly.type
_entity_poly.pdbx_seq_one_letter_code
_entity_poly.pdbx_strand_id
1 'polypeptide(L)'
;VSHKFEAETKQLLEIVAKSLYTDKEVFVRELISNASDALEKRRHLQLTAADASSAHAAESELQVKVSCDTAKRLLVIQDGGVGMSKEELVENLGCIARSGSKAFMEQMKGGASGAPASSSASSIIGRFGVGFYSVFMVAESVRVFSRRIDSADPEGVGYCWSSTGDGAYSLSRATNVKVGTKVEISLKADASEFASQYNLERIIRKHSSFVTFPVTLHGERLNTLEPVWMKPKGAATAEEHEELYRHLASAYDSPRATLQFETDAPIAIKSVFYVPPSHREKMGMGQQEPAVSLYSRKVLITPRCAELLPAWMRFVVGVVDSEDVPLNISRE
;
A
#
# COMPACT_ATOMS: atom_id res chain seq x y z
N VAL A 1 -5.39 2.96 -29.21
CA VAL A 1 -4.51 1.97 -29.90
C VAL A 1 -4.54 0.70 -29.07
N SER A 2 -4.66 -0.47 -29.71
CA SER A 2 -4.59 -1.78 -29.03
C SER A 2 -3.14 -2.26 -29.06
N HIS A 3 -2.66 -2.77 -27.93
CA HIS A 3 -1.33 -3.28 -27.71
C HIS A 3 -1.45 -4.70 -27.15
N LYS A 4 -0.48 -5.56 -27.49
CA LYS A 4 -0.32 -6.84 -26.81
C LYS A 4 0.73 -6.68 -25.73
N PHE A 5 0.54 -7.40 -24.63
CA PHE A 5 1.63 -7.58 -23.68
C PHE A 5 2.76 -8.38 -24.32
N GLU A 6 3.98 -8.21 -23.82
CA GLU A 6 5.11 -9.05 -24.24
C GLU A 6 4.85 -10.52 -23.90
N ALA A 7 5.41 -11.48 -24.64
CA ALA A 7 5.05 -12.90 -24.50
C ALA A 7 5.27 -13.45 -23.07
N GLU A 8 6.34 -13.00 -22.40
CA GLU A 8 6.66 -13.34 -21.00
C GLU A 8 5.63 -12.78 -20.01
N THR A 9 5.00 -11.66 -20.38
CA THR A 9 4.04 -10.94 -19.55
C THR A 9 2.70 -11.68 -19.44
N LYS A 10 2.26 -12.40 -20.49
CA LYS A 10 1.00 -13.17 -20.42
C LYS A 10 1.08 -14.33 -19.42
N GLN A 11 2.19 -15.08 -19.41
CA GLN A 11 2.40 -16.19 -18.48
C GLN A 11 2.53 -15.70 -17.04
N LEU A 12 3.24 -14.60 -16.82
CA LEU A 12 3.36 -13.99 -15.49
C LEU A 12 2.00 -13.50 -14.97
N LEU A 13 1.14 -12.94 -15.82
CA LEU A 13 -0.20 -12.51 -15.41
C LEU A 13 -1.06 -13.70 -14.93
N GLU A 14 -0.99 -14.83 -15.61
CA GLU A 14 -1.67 -16.06 -15.17
C GLU A 14 -1.13 -16.59 -13.84
N ILE A 15 0.19 -16.54 -13.63
CA ILE A 15 0.83 -16.95 -12.37
C ILE A 15 0.43 -16.01 -11.22
N VAL A 16 0.48 -14.69 -11.45
CA VAL A 16 0.09 -13.67 -10.47
C VAL A 16 -1.37 -13.83 -10.08
N ALA A 17 -2.25 -14.04 -11.06
CA ALA A 17 -3.69 -14.13 -10.83
C ALA A 17 -4.15 -15.47 -10.23
N LYS A 18 -3.37 -16.55 -10.34
CA LYS A 18 -3.79 -17.90 -9.89
C LYS A 18 -2.96 -18.48 -8.76
N SER A 19 -1.71 -18.08 -8.60
CA SER A 19 -0.74 -18.84 -7.81
C SER A 19 0.08 -18.02 -6.82
N LEU A 20 0.17 -16.70 -6.96
CA LEU A 20 1.02 -15.87 -6.08
C LEU A 20 0.33 -15.44 -4.80
N TYR A 21 -0.98 -15.20 -4.81
CA TYR A 21 -1.71 -14.71 -3.64
C TYR A 21 -2.72 -15.75 -3.18
N THR A 22 -2.69 -16.05 -1.88
CA THR A 22 -3.64 -16.98 -1.27
C THR A 22 -4.97 -16.30 -0.97
N ASP A 23 -4.95 -15.00 -0.65
CA ASP A 23 -6.12 -14.19 -0.35
C ASP A 23 -6.40 -13.17 -1.47
N LYS A 24 -7.63 -13.18 -1.98
CA LYS A 24 -8.09 -12.25 -3.02
C LYS A 24 -8.07 -10.80 -2.54
N GLU A 25 -8.18 -10.50 -1.25
CA GLU A 25 -8.26 -9.11 -0.73
C GLU A 25 -6.94 -8.33 -0.87
N VAL A 26 -5.83 -9.02 -1.13
CA VAL A 26 -4.47 -8.45 -1.25
C VAL A 26 -4.36 -7.41 -2.37
N PHE A 27 -5.18 -7.47 -3.42
CA PHE A 27 -5.14 -6.45 -4.47
C PHE A 27 -5.41 -5.04 -3.95
N VAL A 28 -6.23 -4.89 -2.89
CA VAL A 28 -6.49 -3.58 -2.26
C VAL A 28 -5.21 -3.07 -1.60
N ARG A 29 -4.48 -3.92 -0.89
CA ARG A 29 -3.18 -3.60 -0.28
C ARG A 29 -2.18 -3.13 -1.35
N GLU A 30 -2.06 -3.88 -2.46
CA GLU A 30 -1.12 -3.54 -3.53
C GLU A 30 -1.47 -2.20 -4.21
N LEU A 31 -2.74 -1.96 -4.51
CA LEU A 31 -3.18 -0.70 -5.14
C LEU A 31 -3.03 0.51 -4.22
N ILE A 32 -3.34 0.39 -2.93
CA ILE A 32 -3.11 1.46 -1.95
C ILE A 32 -1.61 1.70 -1.75
N SER A 33 -0.77 0.66 -1.77
CA SER A 33 0.69 0.81 -1.70
C SER A 33 1.22 1.57 -2.92
N ASN A 34 0.76 1.24 -4.12
CA ASN A 34 1.13 1.96 -5.35
C ASN A 34 0.69 3.43 -5.31
N ALA A 35 -0.52 3.70 -4.78
CA ALA A 35 -1.02 5.05 -4.56
C ALA A 35 -0.15 5.85 -3.58
N SER A 36 0.26 5.23 -2.46
CA SER A 36 1.17 5.82 -1.48
C SER A 36 2.54 6.14 -2.09
N ASP A 37 3.11 5.23 -2.89
CA ASP A 37 4.36 5.48 -3.62
C ASP A 37 4.24 6.66 -4.58
N ALA A 38 3.11 6.76 -5.31
CA ALA A 38 2.88 7.86 -6.24
C ALA A 38 2.74 9.22 -5.54
N LEU A 39 2.10 9.23 -4.37
CA LEU A 39 1.99 10.41 -3.50
C LEU A 39 3.35 10.82 -2.94
N GLU A 40 4.16 9.84 -2.52
CA GLU A 40 5.52 10.09 -2.03
C GLU A 40 6.44 10.67 -3.11
N LYS A 41 6.36 10.12 -4.33
CA LYS A 41 7.06 10.67 -5.50
C LYS A 41 6.66 12.13 -5.76
N ARG A 42 5.36 12.43 -5.73
CA ARG A 42 4.84 13.80 -5.89
C ARG A 42 5.40 14.72 -4.80
N ARG A 43 5.32 14.31 -3.53
CA ARG A 43 5.84 15.06 -2.38
C ARG A 43 7.33 15.34 -2.52
N HIS A 44 8.12 14.36 -2.93
CA HIS A 44 9.56 14.54 -3.16
C HIS A 44 9.84 15.54 -4.28
N LEU A 45 9.21 15.37 -5.46
CA LEU A 45 9.39 16.27 -6.60
C LEU A 45 9.07 17.73 -6.23
N GLN A 46 8.01 17.95 -5.44
CA GLN A 46 7.63 19.28 -4.95
C GLN A 46 8.64 19.90 -3.99
N LEU A 47 9.33 19.09 -3.18
CA LEU A 47 10.37 19.56 -2.27
C LEU A 47 11.69 19.85 -3.00
N THR A 48 11.97 19.15 -4.09
CA THR A 48 13.21 19.30 -4.88
C THR A 48 13.11 20.31 -6.02
N ALA A 49 11.89 20.69 -6.44
CA ALA A 49 11.70 21.69 -7.47
C ALA A 49 12.21 23.05 -6.98
N ALA A 50 13.21 23.60 -7.69
CA ALA A 50 13.86 24.86 -7.34
C ALA A 50 12.97 26.11 -7.52
N ASP A 51 11.83 25.96 -8.19
CA ASP A 51 10.90 27.05 -8.49
C ASP A 51 9.68 27.03 -7.56
N ALA A 52 9.68 27.97 -6.61
CA ALA A 52 8.56 28.30 -5.71
C ALA A 52 7.29 28.81 -6.43
N SER A 53 7.29 28.83 -7.77
CA SER A 53 6.18 29.25 -8.63
C SER A 53 5.33 28.09 -9.16
N SER A 54 5.78 26.83 -9.01
CA SER A 54 4.93 25.68 -9.27
C SER A 54 3.93 25.54 -8.13
N ALA A 55 2.63 25.57 -8.43
CA ALA A 55 1.58 25.43 -7.42
C ALA A 55 1.82 24.13 -6.62
N HIS A 56 2.32 24.26 -5.39
CA HIS A 56 2.36 23.14 -4.47
C HIS A 56 0.93 22.61 -4.36
N ALA A 57 0.80 21.28 -4.50
CA ALA A 57 -0.48 20.65 -4.22
C ALA A 57 -0.93 21.10 -2.83
N ALA A 58 -2.18 21.51 -2.69
CA ALA A 58 -2.73 21.62 -1.36
C ALA A 58 -2.56 20.25 -0.69
N GLU A 59 -2.22 20.22 0.60
CA GLU A 59 -2.05 18.99 1.36
C GLU A 59 -3.31 18.10 1.28
N SER A 60 -4.48 18.73 1.09
CA SER A 60 -5.77 18.09 0.82
C SER A 60 -5.83 17.29 -0.49
N GLU A 61 -4.90 17.48 -1.43
CA GLU A 61 -4.79 16.69 -2.66
C GLU A 61 -3.93 15.43 -2.48
N LEU A 62 -3.05 15.38 -1.46
CA LEU A 62 -2.15 14.26 -1.22
C LEU A 62 -2.85 13.15 -0.41
N GLN A 63 -3.81 12.49 -1.05
CA GLN A 63 -4.60 11.43 -0.42
C GLN A 63 -4.96 10.32 -1.42
N VAL A 64 -5.33 9.17 -0.87
CA VAL A 64 -5.94 8.05 -1.58
C VAL A 64 -7.45 8.09 -1.32
N LYS A 65 -8.24 8.09 -2.39
CA LYS A 65 -9.71 8.10 -2.38
C LYS A 65 -10.22 6.78 -2.92
N VAL A 66 -11.01 6.09 -2.12
CA VAL A 66 -11.65 4.83 -2.47
C VAL A 66 -13.16 5.04 -2.52
N SER A 67 -13.81 4.47 -3.52
CA SER A 67 -15.27 4.41 -3.62
C SER A 67 -15.71 3.12 -4.27
N CYS A 68 -16.92 2.68 -3.96
CA CYS A 68 -17.51 1.47 -4.51
C CYS A 68 -18.99 1.65 -4.85
N ASP A 69 -19.49 0.79 -5.72
CA ASP A 69 -20.90 0.71 -6.10
C ASP A 69 -21.30 -0.76 -6.27
N THR A 70 -22.03 -1.29 -5.29
CA THR A 70 -22.49 -2.68 -5.26
C THR A 70 -23.35 -3.03 -6.47
N ALA A 71 -24.23 -2.12 -6.90
CA ALA A 71 -25.14 -2.37 -8.02
C ALA A 71 -24.39 -2.49 -9.35
N LYS A 72 -23.31 -1.70 -9.51
CA LYS A 72 -22.45 -1.74 -10.70
C LYS A 72 -21.31 -2.74 -10.61
N ARG A 73 -21.11 -3.38 -9.45
CA ARG A 73 -19.91 -4.19 -9.13
C ARG A 73 -18.62 -3.41 -9.43
N LEU A 74 -18.60 -2.14 -9.04
CA LEU A 74 -17.51 -1.22 -9.35
C LEU A 74 -16.74 -0.87 -8.08
N LEU A 75 -15.43 -0.92 -8.17
CA LEU A 75 -14.50 -0.37 -7.19
C LEU A 75 -13.58 0.64 -7.88
N VAL A 76 -13.38 1.79 -7.24
CA VAL A 76 -12.49 2.84 -7.73
C VAL A 76 -11.48 3.20 -6.66
N ILE A 77 -10.20 3.20 -7.02
CA ILE A 77 -9.11 3.72 -6.18
C ILE A 77 -8.44 4.85 -6.96
N GLN A 78 -8.38 6.03 -6.35
CA GLN A 78 -7.81 7.22 -6.96
C GLN A 78 -6.81 7.89 -6.02
N ASP A 79 -5.61 8.15 -6.51
CA ASP A 79 -4.60 8.94 -5.80
C ASP A 79 -4.41 10.32 -6.45
N GLY A 80 -3.97 11.27 -5.63
CA GLY A 80 -3.44 12.55 -6.09
C GLY A 80 -1.92 12.52 -6.26
N GLY A 81 -1.32 11.39 -6.65
CA GLY A 81 0.12 11.24 -6.78
C GLY A 81 0.70 11.88 -8.04
N VAL A 82 1.91 11.46 -8.40
CA VAL A 82 2.66 12.00 -9.56
C VAL A 82 1.98 11.73 -10.90
N GLY A 83 1.14 10.69 -10.98
CA GLY A 83 0.53 10.23 -12.22
C GLY A 83 1.54 9.61 -13.20
N MET A 84 1.10 9.32 -14.42
CA MET A 84 1.93 8.71 -15.46
C MET A 84 1.74 9.42 -16.81
N SER A 85 2.82 9.49 -17.58
CA SER A 85 2.79 9.82 -19.01
C SER A 85 2.28 8.64 -19.84
N LYS A 86 2.11 8.84 -21.15
CA LYS A 86 1.75 7.77 -22.09
C LYS A 86 2.81 6.68 -22.10
N GLU A 87 4.07 7.08 -22.13
CA GLU A 87 5.24 6.21 -22.18
C GLU A 87 5.35 5.42 -20.87
N GLU A 88 5.18 6.08 -19.73
CA GLU A 88 5.18 5.43 -18.42
C GLU A 88 4.01 4.43 -18.27
N LEU A 89 2.84 4.69 -18.85
CA LEU A 89 1.73 3.72 -18.89
C LEU A 89 2.08 2.48 -19.72
N VAL A 90 2.72 2.67 -20.88
CA VAL A 90 3.17 1.55 -21.72
C VAL A 90 4.26 0.75 -21.01
N GLU A 91 5.22 1.42 -20.40
CA GLU A 91 6.36 0.77 -19.75
C GLU A 91 6.00 0.09 -18.43
N ASN A 92 5.22 0.76 -17.57
CA ASN A 92 4.92 0.26 -16.21
C ASN A 92 3.71 -0.70 -16.19
N LEU A 93 2.70 -0.46 -17.04
CA LEU A 93 1.49 -1.28 -17.10
C LEU A 93 1.42 -2.19 -18.33
N GLY A 94 2.31 -2.03 -19.30
CA GLY A 94 2.39 -2.88 -20.50
C GLY A 94 3.52 -3.93 -20.46
N CYS A 95 4.42 -3.86 -19.49
CA CYS A 95 5.48 -4.83 -19.23
C CYS A 95 5.38 -5.29 -17.77
N ILE A 96 5.15 -6.59 -17.52
CA ILE A 96 5.13 -7.13 -16.14
C ILE A 96 6.56 -7.23 -15.60
N ALA A 97 6.71 -7.05 -14.28
CA ALA A 97 7.97 -7.12 -13.55
C ALA A 97 8.90 -5.90 -13.74
N ARG A 98 8.42 -4.83 -14.40
CA ARG A 98 9.05 -3.52 -14.40
C ARG A 98 8.48 -2.66 -13.27
N SER A 99 9.34 -2.19 -12.37
CA SER A 99 8.92 -1.34 -11.24
C SER A 99 9.48 0.08 -11.38
N GLY A 100 8.62 1.02 -11.78
CA GLY A 100 8.98 2.44 -11.77
C GLY A 100 9.33 2.99 -10.38
N SER A 101 8.75 2.43 -9.30
CA SER A 101 9.13 2.76 -7.91
C SER A 101 10.55 2.32 -7.58
N LYS A 102 10.97 1.12 -8.03
CA LYS A 102 12.35 0.66 -7.89
C LYS A 102 13.34 1.55 -8.64
N ALA A 103 13.06 1.86 -9.91
CA ALA A 103 13.93 2.72 -10.71
C ALA A 103 14.11 4.11 -10.07
N PHE A 104 13.04 4.68 -9.53
CA PHE A 104 13.09 5.95 -8.81
C PHE A 104 13.92 5.88 -7.52
N MET A 105 13.79 4.80 -6.73
CA MET A 105 14.65 4.58 -5.56
C MET A 105 16.14 4.47 -5.94
N GLU A 106 16.47 3.79 -7.03
CA GLU A 106 17.85 3.66 -7.52
C GLU A 106 18.42 5.02 -7.97
N GLN A 107 17.62 5.84 -8.66
CA GLN A 107 18.01 7.21 -9.01
C GLN A 107 18.28 8.09 -7.78
N MET A 108 17.47 7.99 -6.73
CA MET A 108 17.71 8.70 -5.47
C MET A 108 19.01 8.25 -4.77
N LYS A 109 19.35 6.96 -4.86
CA LYS A 109 20.61 6.43 -4.29
C LYS A 109 21.83 6.87 -5.11
N GLY A 110 21.72 6.92 -6.43
CA GLY A 110 22.81 7.28 -7.34
C GLY A 110 23.10 8.79 -7.42
N GLY A 111 22.15 9.66 -7.09
CA GLY A 111 22.33 11.12 -7.08
C GLY A 111 22.88 11.72 -5.77
N ALA A 112 22.97 10.92 -4.69
CA ALA A 112 23.37 11.38 -3.37
C ALA A 112 24.80 10.97 -3.02
N SER A 113 25.78 11.55 -3.70
CA SER A 113 27.17 11.52 -3.25
C SER A 113 27.33 12.41 -1.99
N GLY A 114 27.03 11.86 -0.82
CA GLY A 114 27.43 12.45 0.48
C GLY A 114 26.33 13.11 1.33
N ALA A 115 25.05 13.00 0.99
CA ALA A 115 23.95 13.38 1.90
C ALA A 115 23.34 12.12 2.54
N PRO A 116 22.90 12.16 3.83
CA PRO A 116 22.21 11.03 4.43
C PRO A 116 21.00 10.67 3.56
N ALA A 117 20.77 9.37 3.34
CA ALA A 117 19.67 8.87 2.53
C ALA A 117 18.39 9.65 2.85
N SER A 118 17.85 10.40 1.86
CA SER A 118 16.64 11.18 2.10
C SER A 118 15.54 10.23 2.57
N SER A 119 14.81 10.61 3.62
CA SER A 119 13.72 9.83 4.24
C SER A 119 12.59 9.47 3.27
N SER A 120 12.59 10.05 2.06
CA SER A 120 11.64 9.75 0.99
C SER A 120 11.96 8.46 0.21
N ALA A 121 13.21 7.99 0.23
CA ALA A 121 13.58 6.73 -0.43
C ALA A 121 13.23 5.50 0.43
N SER A 122 13.21 5.65 1.75
CA SER A 122 12.84 4.58 2.70
C SER A 122 11.32 4.37 2.81
N SER A 123 10.50 5.35 2.43
CA SER A 123 9.04 5.26 2.45
C SER A 123 8.42 4.53 1.25
N ILE A 124 9.18 4.29 0.16
CA ILE A 124 8.67 3.64 -1.06
C ILE A 124 8.49 2.13 -0.87
N ILE A 125 7.31 1.61 -1.14
CA ILE A 125 6.92 0.22 -0.88
C ILE A 125 7.17 -0.67 -2.11
N GLY A 126 6.89 -0.19 -3.32
CA GLY A 126 6.92 -0.93 -4.59
C GLY A 126 8.32 -1.32 -5.08
N ARG A 127 8.59 -2.63 -5.28
CA ARG A 127 9.90 -3.14 -5.77
C ARG A 127 9.82 -4.10 -6.96
N PHE A 128 8.78 -4.93 -7.05
CA PHE A 128 8.72 -6.04 -8.01
C PHE A 128 7.98 -5.74 -9.30
N GLY A 129 7.11 -4.73 -9.34
CA GLY A 129 6.36 -4.39 -10.57
C GLY A 129 5.26 -5.37 -10.96
N VAL A 130 4.83 -6.24 -10.03
CA VAL A 130 3.74 -7.22 -10.25
C VAL A 130 2.45 -6.87 -9.51
N GLY A 131 2.52 -6.04 -8.45
CA GLY A 131 1.42 -5.81 -7.52
C GLY A 131 0.15 -5.27 -8.17
N PHE A 132 0.26 -4.46 -9.23
CA PHE A 132 -0.91 -3.98 -9.98
C PHE A 132 -1.75 -5.13 -10.54
N TYR A 133 -1.11 -6.18 -11.06
CA TYR A 133 -1.78 -7.28 -11.76
C TYR A 133 -2.56 -8.23 -10.84
N SER A 134 -2.35 -8.14 -9.52
CA SER A 134 -3.20 -8.79 -8.51
C SER A 134 -4.69 -8.44 -8.67
N VAL A 135 -5.00 -7.27 -9.25
CA VAL A 135 -6.37 -6.83 -9.55
C VAL A 135 -7.14 -7.81 -10.46
N PHE A 136 -6.46 -8.52 -11.36
CA PHE A 136 -7.10 -9.45 -12.30
C PHE A 136 -7.58 -10.75 -11.62
N MET A 137 -7.23 -10.97 -10.36
CA MET A 137 -7.87 -12.01 -9.53
C MET A 137 -9.38 -11.74 -9.39
N VAL A 138 -9.75 -10.48 -9.24
CA VAL A 138 -11.13 -10.05 -8.89
C VAL A 138 -11.82 -9.26 -10.01
N ALA A 139 -11.10 -8.76 -11.00
CA ALA A 139 -11.62 -7.89 -12.04
C ALA A 139 -12.00 -8.63 -13.33
N GLU A 140 -13.16 -8.29 -13.89
CA GLU A 140 -13.56 -8.61 -15.27
C GLU A 140 -12.89 -7.64 -16.25
N SER A 141 -12.78 -6.36 -15.87
CA SER A 141 -12.01 -5.36 -16.61
C SER A 141 -11.47 -4.26 -15.70
N VAL A 142 -10.35 -3.68 -16.10
CA VAL A 142 -9.70 -2.58 -15.40
C VAL A 142 -9.48 -1.42 -16.36
N ARG A 143 -9.84 -0.22 -15.93
CA ARG A 143 -9.54 1.04 -16.62
C ARG A 143 -8.71 1.94 -15.72
N VAL A 144 -7.55 2.38 -16.21
CA VAL A 144 -6.63 3.26 -15.50
C VAL A 144 -6.60 4.60 -16.22
N PHE A 145 -7.02 5.66 -15.54
CA PHE A 145 -6.91 7.03 -16.01
C PHE A 145 -5.74 7.68 -15.27
N SER A 146 -4.77 8.21 -15.99
CA SER A 146 -3.61 8.85 -15.37
C SER A 146 -3.20 10.12 -16.10
N ARG A 147 -2.79 11.12 -15.32
CA ARG A 147 -2.23 12.38 -15.83
C ARG A 147 -1.04 12.76 -14.96
N ARG A 148 0.12 12.88 -15.60
CA ARG A 148 1.36 13.30 -14.93
C ARG A 148 1.24 14.74 -14.41
N ILE A 149 1.84 15.02 -13.27
CA ILE A 149 1.77 16.32 -12.59
C ILE A 149 2.37 17.48 -13.41
N ASP A 150 3.38 17.21 -14.20
CA ASP A 150 4.09 18.18 -15.03
C ASP A 150 3.59 18.18 -16.48
N SER A 151 2.41 17.60 -16.73
CA SER A 151 1.75 17.70 -18.03
C SER A 151 1.44 19.18 -18.31
N ALA A 152 2.07 19.72 -19.36
CA ALA A 152 1.87 21.11 -19.80
C ALA A 152 0.51 21.33 -20.50
N ASP A 153 -0.36 20.31 -20.56
CA ASP A 153 -1.61 20.36 -21.29
C ASP A 153 -2.70 21.11 -20.50
N PRO A 154 -3.17 22.29 -21.00
CA PRO A 154 -4.15 23.12 -20.29
C PRO A 154 -5.57 22.52 -20.25
N GLU A 155 -5.89 21.55 -21.12
CA GLU A 155 -7.21 20.90 -21.15
C GLU A 155 -7.29 19.68 -20.21
N GLY A 156 -6.23 19.43 -19.44
CA GLY A 156 -6.17 18.31 -18.52
C GLY A 156 -6.20 16.95 -19.23
N VAL A 157 -5.62 16.90 -20.42
CA VAL A 157 -5.46 15.68 -21.19
C VAL A 157 -4.55 14.72 -20.43
N GLY A 158 -5.08 13.54 -20.16
CA GLY A 158 -4.35 12.38 -19.68
C GLY A 158 -4.57 11.20 -20.62
N TYR A 159 -4.38 10.01 -20.08
CA TYR A 159 -4.52 8.77 -20.84
C TYR A 159 -5.39 7.78 -20.09
N CYS A 160 -6.15 6.99 -20.86
CA CYS A 160 -6.91 5.85 -20.39
C CYS A 160 -6.25 4.58 -20.91
N TRP A 161 -5.76 3.76 -19.99
CA TRP A 161 -5.33 2.39 -20.22
C TRP A 161 -6.46 1.45 -19.83
N SER A 162 -6.74 0.41 -20.62
CA SER A 162 -7.81 -0.55 -20.33
C SER A 162 -7.40 -1.98 -20.68
N SER A 163 -7.73 -2.95 -19.83
CA SER A 163 -7.48 -4.37 -20.09
C SER A 163 -8.48 -5.26 -19.36
N THR A 164 -8.73 -6.45 -19.92
CA THR A 164 -9.48 -7.56 -19.31
C THR A 164 -8.55 -8.62 -18.70
N GLY A 165 -7.24 -8.45 -18.81
CA GLY A 165 -6.26 -9.44 -18.37
C GLY A 165 -6.07 -10.61 -19.34
N ASP A 166 -6.53 -10.50 -20.59
CA ASP A 166 -6.47 -11.56 -21.61
C ASP A 166 -5.15 -11.61 -22.41
N GLY A 167 -4.17 -10.79 -22.04
CA GLY A 167 -2.93 -10.65 -22.79
C GLY A 167 -2.90 -9.46 -23.76
N ALA A 168 -3.91 -8.58 -23.74
CA ALA A 168 -3.87 -7.29 -24.43
C ALA A 168 -4.34 -6.12 -23.54
N TYR A 169 -4.00 -4.91 -23.98
CA TYR A 169 -4.54 -3.67 -23.42
C TYR A 169 -4.78 -2.63 -24.51
N SER A 170 -5.59 -1.62 -24.21
CA SER A 170 -5.80 -0.47 -25.08
C SER A 170 -5.39 0.82 -24.39
N LEU A 171 -4.80 1.74 -25.15
CA LEU A 171 -4.42 3.06 -24.68
C LEU A 171 -5.07 4.15 -25.54
N SER A 172 -5.76 5.08 -24.92
CA SER A 172 -6.39 6.24 -25.58
C SER A 172 -6.14 7.53 -24.81
N ARG A 173 -6.25 8.67 -25.49
CA ARG A 173 -6.33 9.97 -24.80
C ARG A 173 -7.64 10.05 -24.01
N ALA A 174 -7.61 10.76 -22.89
CA ALA A 174 -8.79 11.08 -22.10
C ALA A 174 -8.71 12.55 -21.65
N THR A 175 -9.83 13.26 -21.73
CA THR A 175 -9.94 14.65 -21.26
C THR A 175 -10.44 14.69 -19.82
N ASN A 176 -10.26 15.82 -19.13
CA ASN A 176 -10.70 16.02 -17.74
C ASN A 176 -10.12 14.99 -16.74
N VAL A 177 -8.94 14.44 -17.02
CA VAL A 177 -8.26 13.52 -16.11
C VAL A 177 -7.58 14.35 -15.03
N LYS A 178 -7.85 14.10 -13.75
CA LYS A 178 -7.15 14.79 -12.65
C LYS A 178 -5.69 14.34 -12.59
N VAL A 179 -4.79 15.19 -12.07
CA VAL A 179 -3.42 14.78 -11.74
C VAL A 179 -3.45 13.57 -10.80
N GLY A 180 -2.54 12.64 -11.02
CA GLY A 180 -2.47 11.37 -10.30
C GLY A 180 -3.01 10.22 -11.13
N THR A 181 -3.48 9.17 -10.46
CA THR A 181 -4.00 7.97 -11.11
C THR A 181 -5.34 7.57 -10.51
N LYS A 182 -6.28 7.17 -11.38
CA LYS A 182 -7.57 6.59 -11.02
C LYS A 182 -7.69 5.22 -11.65
N VAL A 183 -7.84 4.19 -10.83
CA VAL A 183 -8.05 2.80 -11.24
C VAL A 183 -9.52 2.46 -11.01
N GLU A 184 -10.25 2.20 -12.09
CA GLU A 184 -11.63 1.71 -12.08
C GLU A 184 -11.64 0.21 -12.36
N ILE A 185 -12.26 -0.55 -11.46
CA ILE A 185 -12.23 -2.00 -11.43
C ILE A 185 -13.67 -2.50 -11.55
N SER A 186 -14.00 -3.09 -12.70
CA SER A 186 -15.26 -3.80 -12.88
C SER A 186 -15.07 -5.21 -12.34
N LEU A 187 -15.72 -5.53 -11.23
CA LEU A 187 -15.52 -6.78 -10.50
C LEU A 187 -16.27 -7.95 -11.15
N LYS A 188 -15.67 -9.13 -11.09
CA LYS A 188 -16.30 -10.40 -11.46
C LYS A 188 -17.53 -10.66 -10.57
N ALA A 189 -18.43 -11.51 -11.05
CA ALA A 189 -19.64 -11.87 -10.31
C ALA A 189 -19.33 -12.53 -8.95
N ASP A 190 -18.30 -13.37 -8.89
CA ASP A 190 -17.84 -14.07 -7.68
C ASP A 190 -16.96 -13.20 -6.76
N ALA A 191 -16.72 -11.94 -7.14
CA ALA A 191 -15.90 -10.98 -6.41
C ALA A 191 -16.68 -9.69 -6.06
N SER A 192 -18.02 -9.75 -6.12
CA SER A 192 -18.89 -8.59 -5.82
C SER A 192 -18.79 -8.12 -4.37
N GLU A 193 -18.27 -8.96 -3.47
CA GLU A 193 -18.04 -8.59 -2.07
C GLU A 193 -17.10 -7.40 -1.90
N PHE A 194 -16.17 -7.18 -2.85
CA PHE A 194 -15.26 -6.03 -2.87
C PHE A 194 -15.93 -4.73 -3.36
N ALA A 195 -17.21 -4.77 -3.75
CA ALA A 195 -18.03 -3.57 -3.99
C ALA A 195 -18.84 -3.15 -2.75
N SER A 196 -18.80 -3.92 -1.66
CA SER A 196 -19.46 -3.60 -0.40
C SER A 196 -18.61 -2.63 0.42
N GLN A 197 -19.19 -1.49 0.81
CA GLN A 197 -18.52 -0.50 1.66
C GLN A 197 -18.02 -1.12 2.97
N TYR A 198 -18.83 -1.97 3.62
CA TYR A 198 -18.46 -2.62 4.88
C TYR A 198 -17.23 -3.53 4.71
N ASN A 199 -17.19 -4.33 3.64
CA ASN A 199 -16.06 -5.22 3.40
C ASN A 199 -14.80 -4.45 3.04
N LEU A 200 -14.92 -3.42 2.19
CA LEU A 200 -13.79 -2.58 1.84
C LEU A 200 -13.23 -1.83 3.04
N GLU A 201 -14.08 -1.31 3.91
CA GLU A 201 -13.63 -0.66 5.15
C GLU A 201 -12.80 -1.62 6.00
N ARG A 202 -13.29 -2.86 6.21
CA ARG A 202 -12.55 -3.90 6.92
C ARG A 202 -11.19 -4.18 6.28
N ILE A 203 -11.14 -4.34 4.96
CA ILE A 203 -9.92 -4.66 4.21
C ILE A 203 -8.92 -3.50 4.31
N ILE A 204 -9.37 -2.26 4.09
CA ILE A 204 -8.51 -1.06 4.15
C ILE A 204 -7.95 -0.88 5.57
N ARG A 205 -8.78 -1.04 6.61
CA ARG A 205 -8.31 -0.98 8.00
C ARG A 205 -7.31 -2.10 8.30
N LYS A 206 -7.51 -3.31 7.80
CA LYS A 206 -6.56 -4.42 7.99
C LYS A 206 -5.19 -4.11 7.37
N HIS A 207 -5.16 -3.66 6.12
CA HIS A 207 -3.92 -3.59 5.33
C HIS A 207 -3.26 -2.21 5.28
N SER A 208 -3.99 -1.14 5.58
CA SER A 208 -3.57 0.23 5.28
C SER A 208 -3.75 1.22 6.44
N SER A 209 -4.03 0.73 7.66
CA SER A 209 -4.18 1.60 8.85
C SER A 209 -2.97 2.47 9.16
N PHE A 210 -1.79 2.10 8.67
CA PHE A 210 -0.52 2.81 8.96
C PHE A 210 0.15 3.40 7.72
N VAL A 211 -0.54 3.39 6.57
CA VAL A 211 -0.04 4.06 5.35
C VAL A 211 0.10 5.56 5.61
N THR A 212 1.18 6.15 5.10
CA THR A 212 1.60 7.53 5.41
C THR A 212 0.57 8.60 4.98
N PHE A 213 -0.14 8.39 3.87
CA PHE A 213 -1.09 9.37 3.34
C PHE A 213 -2.52 9.03 3.74
N PRO A 214 -3.43 10.02 3.90
CA PRO A 214 -4.83 9.76 4.20
C PRO A 214 -5.48 8.84 3.16
N VAL A 215 -6.15 7.80 3.63
CA VAL A 215 -6.96 6.87 2.84
C VAL A 215 -8.41 7.10 3.23
N THR A 216 -9.22 7.52 2.26
CA THR A 216 -10.65 7.79 2.45
C THR A 216 -11.53 6.78 1.72
N LEU A 217 -12.64 6.39 2.31
CA LEU A 217 -13.70 5.59 1.67
C LEU A 217 -14.98 6.43 1.63
N HIS A 218 -15.47 6.76 0.44
CA HIS A 218 -16.60 7.69 0.26
C HIS A 218 -16.43 9.04 1.00
N GLY A 219 -15.18 9.49 1.15
CA GLY A 219 -14.83 10.74 1.83
C GLY A 219 -14.54 10.61 3.33
N GLU A 220 -14.82 9.46 3.94
CA GLU A 220 -14.49 9.18 5.34
C GLU A 220 -13.07 8.64 5.47
N ARG A 221 -12.23 9.27 6.31
CA ARG A 221 -10.83 8.83 6.54
C ARG A 221 -10.80 7.57 7.40
N LEU A 222 -10.10 6.54 6.92
CA LEU A 222 -10.02 5.23 7.59
C LEU A 222 -8.72 5.00 8.36
N ASN A 223 -7.58 5.52 7.89
CA ASN A 223 -6.29 5.40 8.56
C ASN A 223 -6.06 6.59 9.50
N THR A 224 -6.54 6.47 10.73
CA THR A 224 -6.40 7.48 11.78
C THR A 224 -5.33 7.13 12.81
N LEU A 225 -4.80 5.91 12.77
CA LEU A 225 -3.83 5.43 13.75
C LEU A 225 -2.42 5.86 13.38
N GLU A 226 -1.71 6.40 14.36
CA GLU A 226 -0.30 6.73 14.23
C GLU A 226 0.57 5.47 14.39
N PRO A 227 1.58 5.25 13.54
CA PRO A 227 2.50 4.12 13.67
C PRO A 227 3.47 4.34 14.83
N VAL A 228 3.03 4.04 16.05
CA VAL A 228 3.77 4.32 17.30
C VAL A 228 5.20 3.77 17.28
N TRP A 229 5.43 2.59 16.68
CA TRP A 229 6.77 1.99 16.58
C TRP A 229 7.76 2.82 15.74
N MET A 230 7.27 3.73 14.89
CA MET A 230 8.11 4.61 14.07
C MET A 230 8.52 5.89 14.80
N LYS A 231 7.91 6.20 15.95
CA LYS A 231 8.25 7.37 16.76
C LYS A 231 9.56 7.12 17.52
N PRO A 232 10.36 8.17 17.82
CA PRO A 232 11.51 8.03 18.70
C PRO A 232 11.12 7.44 20.06
N LYS A 233 12.02 6.64 20.66
CA LYS A 233 11.77 6.03 21.97
C LYS A 233 11.42 7.09 23.02
N GLY A 234 10.26 6.94 23.66
CA GLY A 234 9.74 7.87 24.67
C GLY A 234 8.97 9.08 24.13
N ALA A 235 8.84 9.22 22.81
CA ALA A 235 8.02 10.27 22.20
C ALA A 235 6.53 9.91 22.11
N ALA A 236 6.19 8.63 22.20
CA ALA A 236 4.81 8.15 22.18
C ALA A 236 4.15 8.28 23.57
N THR A 237 2.91 8.76 23.61
CA THR A 237 2.17 8.87 24.87
C THR A 237 1.59 7.52 25.31
N ALA A 238 1.15 7.42 26.57
CA ALA A 238 0.49 6.22 27.08
C ALA A 238 -0.80 5.93 26.30
N GLU A 239 -1.57 6.97 25.99
CA GLU A 239 -2.84 6.88 25.25
C GLU A 239 -2.62 6.37 23.82
N GLU A 240 -1.56 6.82 23.15
CA GLU A 240 -1.19 6.32 21.81
C GLU A 240 -0.81 4.83 21.85
N HIS A 241 -0.08 4.43 22.90
CA HIS A 241 0.25 3.03 23.11
C HIS A 241 -1.00 2.18 23.40
N GLU A 242 -1.94 2.68 24.20
CA GLU A 242 -3.21 2.01 24.49
C GLU A 242 -4.11 1.90 23.27
N GLU A 243 -4.21 2.95 22.45
CA GLU A 243 -4.98 2.94 21.22
C GLU A 243 -4.42 1.91 20.23
N LEU A 244 -3.10 1.91 20.02
CA LEU A 244 -2.45 0.92 19.16
C LEU A 244 -2.63 -0.51 19.72
N TYR A 245 -2.44 -0.72 21.02
CA TYR A 245 -2.64 -2.03 21.64
C TYR A 245 -4.08 -2.53 21.43
N ARG A 246 -5.08 -1.70 21.71
CA ARG A 246 -6.51 -2.05 21.55
C ARG A 246 -6.83 -2.40 20.10
N HIS A 247 -6.26 -1.68 19.15
CA HIS A 247 -6.38 -1.99 17.73
C HIS A 247 -5.77 -3.37 17.38
N LEU A 248 -4.51 -3.61 17.75
CA LEU A 248 -3.80 -4.85 17.42
C LEU A 248 -4.41 -6.08 18.11
N ALA A 249 -4.79 -5.96 19.39
CA ALA A 249 -5.36 -7.04 20.18
C ALA A 249 -6.85 -7.24 19.92
N SER A 250 -7.52 -6.30 19.23
CA SER A 250 -8.98 -6.19 19.21
C SER A 250 -9.58 -6.23 20.62
N ALA A 251 -8.96 -5.49 21.54
CA ALA A 251 -9.26 -5.48 22.96
C ALA A 251 -9.78 -4.12 23.43
N TYR A 252 -10.40 -4.10 24.61
CA TYR A 252 -10.88 -2.88 25.27
C TYR A 252 -10.08 -2.50 26.51
N ASP A 253 -9.15 -3.37 26.94
CA ASP A 253 -8.28 -3.14 28.09
C ASP A 253 -7.01 -2.37 27.70
N SER A 254 -6.16 -2.09 28.70
CA SER A 254 -4.86 -1.46 28.52
C SER A 254 -3.74 -2.49 28.70
N PRO A 255 -2.61 -2.35 27.99
CA PRO A 255 -1.50 -3.27 28.13
C PRO A 255 -0.89 -3.17 29.53
N ARG A 256 -0.55 -4.30 30.13
CA ARG A 256 0.15 -4.37 31.43
C ARG A 256 1.59 -3.90 31.33
N ALA A 257 2.23 -4.15 30.20
CA ALA A 257 3.59 -3.74 29.92
C ALA A 257 3.76 -3.42 28.44
N THR A 258 4.66 -2.47 28.17
CA THR A 258 5.00 -1.99 26.83
C THR A 258 6.50 -2.03 26.66
N LEU A 259 6.96 -2.54 25.52
CA LEU A 259 8.35 -2.54 25.11
C LEU A 259 8.46 -1.98 23.69
N GLN A 260 9.05 -0.80 23.56
CA GLN A 260 9.48 -0.28 22.27
C GLN A 260 10.95 -0.64 22.06
N PHE A 261 11.23 -1.29 20.93
CA PHE A 261 12.56 -1.78 20.58
C PHE A 261 12.93 -1.33 19.15
N GLU A 262 14.12 -0.73 19.03
CA GLU A 262 14.68 -0.23 17.80
C GLU A 262 16.16 -0.65 17.72
N THR A 263 16.57 -1.16 16.57
CA THR A 263 17.98 -1.46 16.27
C THR A 263 18.23 -1.30 14.78
N ASP A 264 19.41 -0.80 14.40
CA ASP A 264 19.82 -0.63 13.00
C ASP A 264 20.78 -1.74 12.54
N ALA A 265 21.33 -2.53 13.48
CA ALA A 265 22.29 -3.59 13.19
C ALA A 265 22.02 -4.86 14.04
N PRO A 266 22.22 -6.08 13.51
CA PRO A 266 22.60 -6.39 12.12
C PRO A 266 21.46 -6.20 11.09
N ILE A 267 20.23 -5.99 11.56
CA ILE A 267 19.03 -5.75 10.75
C ILE A 267 18.31 -4.53 11.33
N ALA A 268 17.83 -3.63 10.46
CA ALA A 268 16.98 -2.52 10.84
C ALA A 268 15.60 -3.03 11.28
N ILE A 269 15.29 -2.84 12.56
CA ILE A 269 14.03 -3.25 13.19
C ILE A 269 13.48 -2.07 13.98
N LYS A 270 12.21 -1.76 13.76
CA LYS A 270 11.40 -0.90 14.61
C LYS A 270 10.21 -1.68 15.09
N SER A 271 10.04 -1.81 16.40
CA SER A 271 9.03 -2.69 16.96
C SER A 271 8.43 -2.15 18.25
N VAL A 272 7.20 -2.56 18.49
CA VAL A 272 6.50 -2.34 19.76
C VAL A 272 5.80 -3.63 20.16
N PHE A 273 6.01 -4.03 21.41
CA PHE A 273 5.43 -5.21 22.02
C PHE A 273 4.63 -4.82 23.25
N TYR A 274 3.52 -5.51 23.42
CA TYR A 274 2.57 -5.32 24.50
C TYR A 274 2.29 -6.64 25.19
N VAL A 275 2.17 -6.58 26.52
CA VAL A 275 1.72 -7.71 27.33
C VAL A 275 0.28 -7.43 27.77
N PRO A 276 -0.71 -8.22 27.34
CA PRO A 276 -2.08 -8.10 27.82
C PRO A 276 -2.17 -8.28 29.35
N PRO A 277 -3.16 -7.67 30.02
CA PRO A 277 -3.32 -7.80 31.47
C PRO A 277 -3.83 -9.19 31.88
N SER A 278 -4.52 -9.88 30.97
CA SER A 278 -5.07 -11.21 31.19
C SER A 278 -4.45 -12.26 30.24
N HIS A 279 -4.26 -13.48 30.75
CA HIS A 279 -3.73 -14.60 29.97
C HIS A 279 -4.86 -15.59 29.69
N ARG A 280 -5.31 -15.67 28.44
CA ARG A 280 -6.49 -16.47 28.06
C ARG A 280 -6.30 -17.97 28.33
N GLU A 281 -5.09 -18.49 28.17
CA GLU A 281 -4.85 -19.92 28.44
C GLU A 281 -4.95 -20.24 29.95
N LYS A 282 -4.61 -19.28 30.83
CA LYS A 282 -4.80 -19.46 32.28
C LYS A 282 -6.28 -19.51 32.66
N MET A 283 -7.15 -18.97 31.82
CA MET A 283 -8.61 -19.06 31.96
C MET A 283 -9.18 -20.32 31.28
N GLY A 284 -8.33 -21.24 30.82
CA GLY A 284 -8.75 -22.50 30.19
C GLY A 284 -9.15 -22.37 28.72
N MET A 285 -8.93 -21.23 28.06
CA MET A 285 -9.37 -20.99 26.68
C MET A 285 -8.47 -21.58 25.58
N GLY A 286 -7.87 -22.75 25.82
CA GLY A 286 -6.95 -23.38 24.87
C GLY A 286 -5.68 -22.58 24.62
N GLN A 287 -4.87 -23.03 23.66
CA GLN A 287 -3.62 -22.38 23.28
C GLN A 287 -3.91 -21.10 22.47
N GLN A 288 -3.26 -19.99 22.82
CA GLN A 288 -3.36 -18.74 22.08
C GLN A 288 -2.60 -18.81 20.77
N GLU A 289 -3.14 -18.18 19.73
CA GLU A 289 -2.39 -17.92 18.50
C GLU A 289 -1.42 -16.75 18.71
N PRO A 290 -0.29 -16.72 17.97
CA PRO A 290 0.59 -15.56 17.92
C PRO A 290 -0.18 -14.28 17.58
N ALA A 291 0.24 -13.15 18.17
CA ALA A 291 -0.44 -11.87 17.99
C ALA A 291 0.50 -10.72 17.58
N VAL A 292 1.72 -11.06 17.12
CA VAL A 292 2.65 -10.07 16.56
C VAL A 292 2.54 -10.06 15.05
N SER A 293 2.33 -8.88 14.47
CA SER A 293 2.21 -8.70 13.02
C SER A 293 3.53 -8.21 12.42
N LEU A 294 3.87 -8.74 11.24
CA LEU A 294 5.03 -8.31 10.47
C LEU A 294 4.64 -7.20 9.49
N TYR A 295 5.35 -6.09 9.56
CA TYR A 295 5.25 -4.95 8.66
C TYR A 295 6.56 -4.73 7.92
N SER A 296 6.46 -4.10 6.76
CA SER A 296 7.60 -3.50 6.08
C SER A 296 7.18 -2.15 5.55
N ARG A 297 7.87 -1.08 5.98
CA ARG A 297 7.58 0.30 5.57
C ARG A 297 6.12 0.67 5.85
N LYS A 298 5.62 0.30 7.04
CA LYS A 298 4.23 0.50 7.50
C LYS A 298 3.15 -0.26 6.71
N VAL A 299 3.51 -1.15 5.79
CA VAL A 299 2.57 -2.04 5.10
C VAL A 299 2.56 -3.40 5.76
N LEU A 300 1.36 -3.92 6.04
CA LEU A 300 1.19 -5.25 6.63
C LEU A 300 1.63 -6.33 5.63
N ILE A 301 2.58 -7.17 6.05
CA ILE A 301 3.07 -8.32 5.28
C ILE A 301 2.31 -9.56 5.73
N THR A 302 2.51 -9.96 6.98
CA THR A 302 1.95 -11.18 7.55
C THR A 302 1.27 -10.83 8.88
N PRO A 303 -0.08 -10.91 8.99
CA PRO A 303 -0.74 -10.77 10.27
C PRO A 303 -0.40 -11.96 11.17
N ARG A 304 -0.20 -11.72 12.48
CA ARG A 304 0.00 -12.81 13.46
C ARG A 304 1.13 -13.79 13.07
N CYS A 305 2.28 -13.26 12.64
CA CYS A 305 3.41 -14.04 12.17
C CYS A 305 4.03 -14.88 13.31
N ALA A 306 3.86 -16.21 13.23
CA ALA A 306 4.31 -17.16 14.25
C ALA A 306 5.84 -17.27 14.36
N GLU A 307 6.56 -16.86 13.32
CA GLU A 307 8.01 -17.02 13.19
C GLU A 307 8.80 -15.89 13.86
N LEU A 308 8.14 -14.78 14.20
CA LEU A 308 8.80 -13.60 14.78
C LEU A 308 9.23 -13.81 16.23
N LEU A 309 8.43 -14.52 17.00
CA LEU A 309 8.68 -14.76 18.42
C LEU A 309 8.66 -16.26 18.71
N PRO A 310 9.46 -16.73 19.69
CA PRO A 310 9.37 -18.09 20.16
C PRO A 310 7.93 -18.46 20.58
N ALA A 311 7.53 -19.72 20.36
CA ALA A 311 6.17 -20.18 20.66
C ALA A 311 5.72 -19.94 22.12
N TRP A 312 6.63 -19.87 23.08
CA TRP A 312 6.32 -19.57 24.48
C TRP A 312 5.93 -18.09 24.73
N MET A 313 6.24 -17.18 23.80
CA MET A 313 5.90 -15.75 23.84
C MET A 313 4.62 -15.41 23.05
N ARG A 314 3.84 -16.39 22.60
CA ARG A 314 2.61 -16.18 21.80
C ARG A 314 1.54 -15.28 22.44
N PHE A 315 1.62 -15.05 23.76
CA PHE A 315 0.75 -14.11 24.48
C PHE A 315 1.06 -12.63 24.19
N VAL A 316 2.24 -12.33 23.64
CA VAL A 316 2.67 -10.98 23.29
C VAL A 316 1.91 -10.51 22.06
N VAL A 317 1.37 -9.29 22.14
CA VAL A 317 0.72 -8.58 21.04
C VAL A 317 1.68 -7.50 20.56
N GLY A 318 1.80 -7.26 19.26
CA GLY A 318 2.71 -6.20 18.81
C GLY A 318 2.89 -6.11 17.31
N VAL A 319 3.86 -5.28 16.94
CA VAL A 319 4.29 -5.04 15.57
C VAL A 319 5.81 -5.10 15.50
N VAL A 320 6.31 -5.75 14.44
CA VAL A 320 7.70 -5.68 14.00
C VAL A 320 7.70 -5.10 12.60
N ASP A 321 8.35 -3.97 12.39
CA ASP A 321 8.57 -3.34 11.09
C ASP A 321 10.05 -3.42 10.73
N SER A 322 10.35 -3.96 9.55
CA SER A 322 11.73 -4.07 9.06
C SER A 322 11.80 -3.83 7.55
N GLU A 323 12.79 -3.05 7.15
CA GLU A 323 13.08 -2.76 5.75
C GLU A 323 13.99 -3.81 5.08
N ASP A 324 14.68 -4.61 5.90
CA ASP A 324 15.68 -5.59 5.47
C ASP A 324 15.11 -6.99 5.32
N VAL A 325 13.86 -7.23 5.77
CA VAL A 325 13.19 -8.50 5.53
C VAL A 325 13.07 -8.71 4.02
N PRO A 326 13.66 -9.79 3.48
CA PRO A 326 13.56 -10.08 2.06
C PRO A 326 12.12 -10.45 1.75
N LEU A 327 11.39 -9.52 1.15
CA LEU A 327 10.03 -9.76 0.71
C LEU A 327 10.06 -10.72 -0.48
N ASN A 328 9.23 -11.77 -0.43
CA ASN A 328 8.91 -12.55 -1.61
C ASN A 328 7.97 -11.75 -2.55
N ILE A 329 7.73 -12.28 -3.74
CA ILE A 329 6.91 -11.60 -4.78
C ILE A 329 5.48 -11.35 -4.30
N SER A 330 4.93 -12.23 -3.45
CA SER A 330 3.59 -12.13 -2.84
C SER A 330 3.53 -11.19 -1.63
N ARG A 331 4.68 -10.83 -1.04
CA ARG A 331 4.77 -10.11 0.24
C ARG A 331 3.88 -10.76 1.30
N GLU A 332 3.98 -12.09 1.42
CA GLU A 332 3.27 -12.94 2.40
C GLU A 332 4.30 -13.77 3.17
#